data_AF-A0A2E1XCA6-F1
#
_entry.id   AF-A0A2E1XCA6-F1
#
_cell.length_a   1.000
_cell.length_b   1.000
_cell.length_c   1.000
_cell.angle_alpha   90.00
_cell.angle_beta   90.00
_cell.angle_gamma   90.00
#
_symmetry.space_group_name_H-M   'P 1'
#
loop_
_entity.id
_entity.type
_entity.pdbx_description
1 polymer ?
#
loop_
_entity_poly.entity_id
_entity_poly.type
_entity_poly.pdbx_seq_one_letter_code
_entity_poly.pdbx_strand_id
1 'polypeptide(L)'
;MFGLDPETLENYIDLAGLAATIIGFIFIIVQVRQLGRSVRSGAQSAIYDQAADFRAHLVAYPELRPFFFEGVDIDPSHPDYNRALTIAELFLNYLEHIAIQGGNFDGADRRAWERFVREALDESPLMARRLAERPHAYSPQLRRFA
;
A
#
# COMPACT_ATOMS: atom_id res chain seq x y z
N MET A 1 15.54 -43.15 -48.97
CA MET A 1 14.46 -42.15 -48.86
C MET A 1 13.69 -42.51 -47.59
N PHE A 2 14.06 -41.94 -46.45
CA PHE A 2 13.38 -42.19 -45.19
C PHE A 2 12.03 -41.49 -45.22
N GLY A 3 11.02 -42.15 -45.79
CA GLY A 3 9.64 -41.71 -45.68
C GLY A 3 9.18 -42.06 -44.28
N LEU A 4 9.16 -41.07 -43.39
CA LEU A 4 8.40 -41.20 -42.15
C LEU A 4 6.95 -41.50 -42.55
N ASP A 5 6.44 -42.59 -42.02
CA ASP A 5 5.04 -42.98 -42.05
C ASP A 5 4.18 -41.82 -41.50
N PRO A 6 3.06 -41.48 -42.17
CA PRO A 6 2.24 -40.32 -41.78
C PRO A 6 1.83 -40.33 -40.29
N GLU A 7 1.61 -41.52 -39.73
CA GLU A 7 1.28 -41.72 -38.32
C GLU A 7 2.43 -41.35 -37.36
N THR A 8 3.69 -41.62 -37.72
CA THR A 8 4.82 -41.18 -36.89
C THR A 8 5.00 -39.66 -36.95
N LEU A 9 4.72 -39.04 -38.10
CA LEU A 9 4.73 -37.59 -38.25
C LEU A 9 3.65 -36.91 -37.39
N GLU A 10 2.43 -37.44 -37.38
CA GLU A 10 1.32 -36.95 -36.54
C GLU A 10 1.67 -37.04 -35.04
N ASN A 11 2.21 -38.18 -34.59
CA ASN A 11 2.65 -38.36 -33.20
C ASN A 11 3.73 -37.35 -32.78
N TYR A 12 4.68 -37.01 -33.65
CA TYR A 12 5.69 -35.98 -33.36
C TYR A 12 5.08 -34.58 -33.26
N ILE A 13 4.10 -34.25 -34.11
CA ILE A 13 3.40 -32.96 -34.07
C ILE A 13 2.61 -32.83 -32.76
N ASP A 14 1.88 -33.87 -32.36
CA ASP A 14 1.11 -33.88 -31.11
C ASP A 14 2.03 -33.79 -29.88
N LEU A 15 3.15 -34.52 -29.88
CA LEU A 15 4.14 -34.43 -28.81
C LEU A 15 4.77 -33.04 -28.72
N ALA A 16 5.06 -32.41 -29.87
CA ALA A 16 5.56 -31.05 -29.92
C ALA A 16 4.51 -30.04 -29.42
N GLY A 17 3.23 -30.21 -29.78
CA GLY A 17 2.13 -29.40 -29.30
C GLY A 17 1.92 -29.50 -27.79
N LEU A 18 1.99 -30.72 -27.24
CA LEU A 18 1.92 -30.97 -25.80
C LEU A 18 3.10 -30.31 -25.07
N ALA A 19 4.32 -30.48 -25.59
CA ALA A 19 5.51 -29.85 -25.02
C ALA A 19 5.42 -28.32 -25.04
N ALA A 20 4.98 -27.74 -26.16
CA ALA A 20 4.75 -26.30 -26.29
C ALA A 20 3.71 -25.79 -25.29
N THR A 21 2.63 -26.55 -25.07
CA THR A 21 1.58 -26.23 -24.09
C THR A 21 2.13 -26.22 -22.66
N ILE A 22 2.89 -27.24 -22.28
CA ILE A 22 3.52 -27.33 -20.95
C ILE A 22 4.47 -26.15 -20.72
N ILE A 23 5.33 -25.84 -21.70
CA ILE A 23 6.25 -24.70 -21.63
C ILE A 23 5.48 -23.38 -21.52
N GLY A 24 4.41 -23.22 -22.30
CA GLY A 24 3.53 -22.06 -22.24
C GLY A 24 2.91 -21.86 -20.86
N PHE A 25 2.39 -22.93 -20.24
CA PHE A 25 1.86 -22.88 -18.88
C PHE A 25 2.92 -22.52 -17.84
N ILE A 26 4.12 -23.11 -17.93
CA ILE A 26 5.23 -22.76 -17.03
C ILE A 26 5.58 -21.27 -17.17
N PHE A 27 5.63 -20.76 -18.41
CA PHE A 27 5.92 -19.36 -18.69
C PHE A 27 4.85 -18.43 -18.10
N ILE A 28 3.56 -18.78 -18.24
CA ILE A 28 2.45 -18.03 -17.62
C ILE A 28 2.62 -18.01 -16.08
N ILE A 29 2.91 -19.14 -15.45
CA ILE A 29 3.10 -19.22 -13.98
C ILE A 29 4.26 -18.31 -13.54
N VAL A 30 5.37 -18.31 -14.28
CA VAL A 30 6.51 -17.43 -13.98
C VAL A 30 6.14 -15.95 -14.15
N GLN A 31 5.42 -15.60 -15.22
CA GLN A 31 4.93 -14.24 -15.45
C GLN A 31 4.02 -13.76 -14.32
N VAL A 32 3.04 -14.55 -13.90
CA VAL A 32 2.13 -14.19 -12.81
C VAL A 32 2.90 -13.95 -11.51
N ARG A 33 3.90 -14.79 -11.21
CA ARG A 33 4.76 -14.62 -10.03
C ARG A 33 5.64 -13.37 -10.11
N GLN A 34 6.16 -13.03 -11.29
CA GLN A 34 6.92 -11.80 -11.49
C GLN A 34 6.04 -10.56 -11.33
N LEU A 35 4.83 -10.57 -11.92
CA LEU A 35 3.87 -9.50 -11.78
C LEU A 35 3.49 -9.27 -10.31
N GLY A 36 3.23 -10.33 -9.54
CA GLY A 36 2.96 -10.22 -8.11
C GLY A 36 4.10 -9.58 -7.32
N ARG A 37 5.36 -9.88 -7.66
CA ARG A 37 6.53 -9.24 -7.05
C ARG A 37 6.64 -7.76 -7.42
N SER A 38 6.42 -7.41 -8.68
CA SER A 38 6.44 -6.01 -9.15
C SER A 38 5.34 -5.18 -8.50
N VAL A 39 4.13 -5.72 -8.38
CA VAL A 39 3.01 -5.07 -7.68
C VAL A 39 3.33 -4.85 -6.20
N ARG A 40 3.91 -5.85 -5.52
CA ARG A 40 4.34 -5.71 -4.11
C ARG A 40 5.40 -4.62 -3.94
N SER A 41 6.39 -4.57 -4.85
CA SER A 41 7.41 -3.53 -4.84
C SER A 41 6.84 -2.13 -5.11
N GLY A 42 5.88 -2.01 -6.03
CA GLY A 42 5.20 -0.75 -6.33
C GLY A 42 4.34 -0.26 -5.16
N ALA A 43 3.62 -1.17 -4.50
CA ALA A 43 2.83 -0.87 -3.31
C ALA A 43 3.71 -0.35 -2.16
N GLN A 44 4.89 -0.94 -1.97
CA GLN A 44 5.88 -0.49 -1.00
C GLN A 44 6.42 0.90 -1.36
N SER A 45 6.76 1.15 -2.63
CA SER A 45 7.24 2.47 -3.10
C SER A 45 6.21 3.56 -2.85
N ALA A 46 4.95 3.31 -3.18
CA ALA A 46 3.88 4.29 -2.99
C ALA A 46 3.67 4.70 -1.52
N ILE A 47 3.86 3.76 -0.57
CA ILE A 47 3.86 4.06 0.87
C ILE A 47 5.01 5.01 1.21
N TYR A 48 6.21 4.77 0.69
CA TYR A 48 7.37 5.65 0.95
C TYR A 48 7.23 7.02 0.29
N ASP A 49 6.67 7.10 -0.91
CA ASP A 49 6.45 8.35 -1.63
C ASP A 49 5.46 9.25 -0.86
N GLN A 50 4.32 8.70 -0.41
CA GLN A 50 3.37 9.45 0.43
C GLN A 50 3.99 9.91 1.76
N ALA A 51 4.83 9.06 2.36
CA ALA A 51 5.53 9.40 3.59
C ALA A 51 6.59 10.49 3.37
N ALA A 52 7.19 10.57 2.17
CA ALA A 52 8.13 11.61 1.79
C ALA A 52 7.39 12.94 1.54
N ASP A 53 6.24 12.91 0.85
CA ASP A 53 5.42 14.10 0.59
C ASP A 53 4.95 14.76 1.89
N PHE A 54 4.40 13.98 2.82
CA PHE A 54 4.01 14.49 4.14
C PHE A 54 5.21 15.10 4.89
N ARG A 55 6.37 14.43 4.88
CA ARG A 55 7.58 14.95 5.52
C ARG A 55 8.10 16.22 4.85
N ALA A 56 8.01 16.33 3.53
CA ALA A 56 8.40 17.52 2.79
C ALA A 56 7.57 18.73 3.23
N HIS A 57 6.26 18.55 3.44
CA HIS A 57 5.41 19.60 3.98
C HIS A 57 5.83 20.04 5.39
N LEU A 58 6.18 19.10 6.28
CA LEU A 58 6.66 19.45 7.62
C LEU A 58 8.06 20.08 7.63
N VAL A 59 8.92 19.74 6.66
CA VAL A 59 10.21 20.42 6.49
C VAL A 59 10.00 21.87 6.04
N ALA A 60 9.02 22.11 5.17
CA ALA A 60 8.68 23.46 4.71
C ALA A 60 7.97 24.30 5.78
N TYR A 61 7.20 23.66 6.67
CA TYR A 61 6.40 24.28 7.72
C TYR A 61 6.65 23.60 9.08
N PRO A 62 7.88 23.73 9.63
CA PRO A 62 8.28 23.02 10.84
C PRO A 62 7.44 23.38 12.08
N GLU A 63 6.84 24.57 12.09
CA GLU A 63 5.93 25.04 13.14
C GLU A 63 4.68 24.17 13.31
N LEU A 64 4.31 23.39 12.29
CA LEU A 64 3.15 22.50 12.35
C LEU A 64 3.45 21.14 12.97
N ARG A 65 4.73 20.76 13.05
CA ARG A 65 5.17 19.45 13.55
C ARG A 65 4.58 19.08 14.92
N PRO A 66 4.46 20.00 15.90
CA PRO A 66 3.92 19.65 17.21
C PRO A 66 2.49 19.12 17.17
N PHE A 67 1.68 19.53 16.17
CA PHE A 67 0.30 19.08 16.00
C PHE A 67 0.18 17.62 15.52
N PHE A 68 1.28 17.01 15.06
CA PHE A 68 1.31 15.66 14.50
C PHE A 68 2.09 14.65 15.33
N PHE A 69 3.07 15.10 16.12
CA PHE A 69 4.05 14.23 16.78
C PHE A 69 4.31 14.55 18.25
N GLU A 70 3.64 15.56 18.81
CA GLU A 70 3.90 16.03 20.18
C GLU A 70 2.61 16.15 21.00
N GLY A 71 1.47 15.67 20.50
CA GLY A 71 0.19 15.70 21.21
C GLY A 71 -0.43 17.10 21.32
N VAL A 72 0.09 18.11 20.60
CA VAL A 72 -0.43 19.47 20.66
C VAL A 72 -1.72 19.55 19.84
N ASP A 73 -2.79 20.06 20.44
CA ASP A 73 -4.05 20.29 19.72
C ASP A 73 -4.07 21.66 19.03
N ILE A 74 -4.90 21.79 18.00
CA ILE A 74 -5.12 23.02 17.23
C ILE A 74 -6.62 23.16 16.92
N ASP A 75 -7.16 24.33 17.19
CA ASP A 75 -8.58 24.63 16.98
C ASP A 75 -8.82 25.53 15.75
N PRO A 76 -10.06 25.63 15.24
CA PRO A 76 -10.39 26.40 14.04
C PRO A 76 -10.05 27.90 14.06
N SER A 77 -9.83 28.49 15.23
CA SER A 77 -9.43 29.90 15.36
C SER A 77 -7.93 30.13 15.13
N HIS A 78 -7.11 29.07 15.16
CA HIS A 78 -5.68 29.17 14.95
C HIS A 78 -5.36 29.55 13.48
N PRO A 79 -4.45 30.50 13.20
CA PRO A 79 -4.13 30.94 11.84
C PRO A 79 -3.73 29.80 10.89
N ASP A 80 -3.00 28.81 11.41
CA ASP A 80 -2.54 27.65 10.63
C ASP A 80 -3.52 26.47 10.62
N TYR A 81 -4.71 26.58 11.20
CA TYR A 81 -5.64 25.46 11.35
C TYR A 81 -5.94 24.77 10.01
N ASN A 82 -6.30 25.53 8.98
CA ASN A 82 -6.63 24.94 7.68
C ASN A 82 -5.43 24.24 7.03
N ARG A 83 -4.21 24.76 7.24
CA ARG A 83 -2.98 24.14 6.74
C ARG A 83 -2.70 22.82 7.49
N ALA A 84 -2.77 22.84 8.81
CA ALA A 84 -2.63 21.65 9.63
C ALA A 84 -3.70 20.61 9.30
N LEU A 85 -4.96 21.01 9.12
CA LEU A 85 -6.06 20.12 8.76
C LEU A 85 -5.82 19.45 7.40
N THR A 86 -5.35 20.20 6.40
CA THR A 86 -5.05 19.65 5.07
C THR A 86 -3.94 18.60 5.15
N ILE A 87 -2.89 18.88 5.93
CA ILE A 87 -1.79 17.94 6.15
C ILE A 87 -2.27 16.72 6.96
N ALA A 88 -3.17 16.91 7.93
CA ALA A 88 -3.80 15.82 8.68
C ALA A 88 -4.60 14.89 7.77
N GLU A 89 -5.35 15.43 6.81
CA GLU A 89 -6.08 14.61 5.82
C GLU A 89 -5.12 13.84 4.92
N LEU A 90 -4.02 14.46 4.47
CA LEU A 90 -2.98 13.78 3.72
C LEU A 90 -2.34 12.63 4.53
N PHE A 91 -2.03 12.87 5.81
CA PHE A 91 -1.45 11.86 6.67
C PHE A 91 -2.46 10.74 6.97
N LEU A 92 -3.73 11.05 7.22
CA LEU A 92 -4.78 10.04 7.39
C LEU A 92 -4.94 9.14 6.14
N ASN A 93 -4.85 9.71 4.94
CA ASN A 93 -4.86 8.92 3.69
C ASN A 93 -3.64 7.97 3.60
N TYR A 94 -2.48 8.43 4.04
CA TYR A 94 -1.29 7.59 4.14
C TYR A 94 -1.45 6.46 5.17
N LEU A 95 -1.97 6.77 6.37
CA LEU A 95 -2.25 5.76 7.40
C LEU A 95 -3.32 4.76 6.93
N GLU A 96 -4.30 5.19 6.16
CA GLU A 96 -5.29 4.33 5.53
C GLU A 96 -4.64 3.32 4.58
N HIS A 97 -3.74 3.76 3.72
CA HIS A 97 -3.02 2.87 2.83
C HIS A 97 -2.21 1.82 3.59
N ILE A 98 -1.56 2.22 4.68
CA ILE A 98 -0.86 1.29 5.58
C ILE A 98 -1.85 0.31 6.22
N ALA A 99 -2.99 0.79 6.72
CA ALA A 99 -3.98 -0.05 7.39
C ALA A 99 -4.59 -1.09 6.44
N ILE A 100 -4.85 -0.71 5.18
CA ILE A 100 -5.35 -1.60 4.13
C ILE A 100 -4.28 -2.62 3.73
N GLN A 101 -3.04 -2.19 3.46
CA GLN A 101 -1.95 -3.10 3.10
C GLN A 101 -1.49 -3.97 4.27
N GLY A 102 -1.68 -3.52 5.51
CA GLY A 102 -1.41 -4.25 6.75
C GLY A 102 -2.04 -5.64 6.78
N GLY A 103 -3.20 -5.80 6.13
CA GLY A 103 -3.86 -7.10 5.98
C GLY A 103 -3.07 -8.12 5.14
N ASN A 104 -2.15 -7.66 4.29
CA ASN A 104 -1.33 -8.49 3.41
C ASN A 104 0.06 -8.83 4.01
N PHE A 105 0.43 -8.23 5.14
CA PHE A 105 1.68 -8.53 5.84
C PHE A 105 1.48 -9.60 6.93
N ASP A 106 2.51 -10.41 7.15
CA ASP A 106 2.54 -11.47 8.14
C ASP A 106 3.37 -11.11 9.39
N GLY A 107 3.03 -11.74 10.52
CA GLY A 107 3.87 -11.76 11.71
C GLY A 107 4.25 -10.39 12.29
N ALA A 108 5.55 -10.09 12.26
CA ALA A 108 6.15 -8.94 12.91
C ALA A 108 5.87 -7.61 12.17
N ASP A 109 5.88 -7.65 10.84
CA ASP A 109 5.68 -6.45 10.00
C ASP A 109 4.29 -5.88 10.20
N ARG A 110 3.26 -6.73 10.25
CA ARG A 110 1.89 -6.30 10.56
C ARG A 110 1.84 -5.57 11.91
N ARG A 111 2.42 -6.15 12.97
CA ARG A 111 2.40 -5.52 14.31
C ARG A 111 3.15 -4.18 14.35
N ALA A 112 4.23 -4.05 13.60
CA ALA A 112 4.98 -2.79 13.51
C ALA A 112 4.13 -1.69 12.86
N TRP A 113 3.46 -2.00 11.74
CA TRP A 113 2.58 -1.06 11.06
C TRP A 113 1.33 -0.71 11.87
N GLU A 114 0.70 -1.71 12.49
CA GLU A 114 -0.46 -1.47 13.37
C GLU A 114 -0.11 -0.57 14.56
N ARG A 115 1.10 -0.74 15.11
CA ARG A 115 1.63 0.14 16.16
C ARG A 115 1.86 1.56 15.65
N PHE A 116 2.51 1.70 14.49
CA PHE A 116 2.76 3.01 13.89
C PHE A 116 1.46 3.79 13.63
N VAL A 117 0.43 3.14 13.08
CA VAL A 117 -0.87 3.80 12.84
C VAL A 117 -1.50 4.25 14.16
N ARG A 118 -1.42 3.43 15.22
CA ARG A 118 -1.96 3.77 16.54
C ARG A 118 -1.20 4.93 17.17
N GLU A 119 0.12 4.87 17.22
CA GLU A 119 0.97 5.92 17.77
C GLU A 119 0.75 7.26 17.04
N ALA A 120 0.64 7.25 15.71
CA ALA A 120 0.38 8.46 14.95
C ALA A 120 -0.97 9.12 15.30
N LEU A 121 -2.03 8.33 15.53
CA LEU A 121 -3.33 8.85 15.96
C LEU A 121 -3.31 9.33 17.41
N ASP A 122 -2.62 8.60 18.30
CA ASP A 122 -2.48 8.95 19.71
C ASP A 122 -1.69 10.26 19.91
N GLU A 123 -0.69 10.52 19.05
CA GLU A 123 0.16 11.72 19.09
C GLU A 123 -0.45 12.95 18.40
N SER A 124 -1.60 12.82 17.73
CA SER A 124 -2.25 13.93 17.01
C SER A 124 -3.75 14.01 17.29
N PRO A 125 -4.16 14.86 18.25
CA PRO A 125 -5.58 15.11 18.54
C PRO A 125 -6.37 15.58 17.31
N LEU A 126 -5.72 16.36 16.43
CA LEU A 126 -6.31 16.82 15.17
C LEU A 126 -6.68 15.65 14.25
N MET A 127 -5.77 14.68 14.05
CA MET A 127 -6.02 13.52 13.20
C MET A 127 -7.09 12.61 13.79
N ALA A 128 -7.02 12.31 15.10
CA ALA A 128 -8.02 11.50 15.79
C ALA A 128 -9.43 12.12 15.69
N ARG A 129 -9.54 13.43 15.95
CA ARG A 129 -10.79 14.18 15.80
C ARG A 129 -11.29 14.17 14.35
N ARG A 130 -10.41 14.42 13.38
CA ARG A 130 -10.79 14.44 11.96
C ARG A 130 -11.33 13.09 11.49
N LEU A 131 -10.68 11.99 11.90
CA LEU A 131 -11.12 10.63 11.60
C LEU A 131 -12.51 10.33 12.20
N ALA A 132 -12.76 10.78 13.43
CA ALA A 132 -14.04 10.63 14.11
C ALA A 132 -15.16 11.50 13.49
N GLU A 133 -14.84 12.72 13.05
CA GLU A 133 -15.80 13.65 12.43
C GLU A 133 -16.26 13.19 11.05
N ARG A 134 -15.41 12.48 10.30
CA ARG A 134 -15.70 12.03 8.92
C ARG A 134 -15.47 10.54 8.70
N PRO A 135 -16.25 9.67 9.37
CA PRO A 135 -16.05 8.23 9.30
C PRO A 135 -16.33 7.65 7.89
N HIS A 136 -17.09 8.34 7.05
CA HIS A 136 -17.37 7.92 5.68
C HIS A 136 -16.23 8.23 4.69
N ALA A 137 -15.32 9.14 5.06
CA ALA A 137 -14.17 9.50 4.23
C ALA A 137 -13.03 8.46 4.35
N TYR A 138 -13.08 7.58 5.35
CA TYR A 138 -12.02 6.64 5.67
C TYR A 138 -12.54 5.20 5.82
N SER A 139 -11.69 4.27 5.41
CA SER A 139 -11.96 2.84 5.41
C SER A 139 -12.16 2.29 6.82
N PRO A 140 -12.96 1.21 6.96
CA PRO A 140 -13.08 0.49 8.22
C PRO A 140 -11.74 0.04 8.82
N GLN A 141 -10.76 -0.27 7.97
CA GLN A 141 -9.43 -0.73 8.35
C GLN A 141 -8.63 0.32 9.09
N LEU A 142 -8.73 1.60 8.71
CA LEU A 142 -8.13 2.70 9.46
C LEU A 142 -8.96 3.02 10.72
N ARG A 143 -10.28 3.05 10.60
CA ARG A 143 -11.17 3.43 11.71
C ARG A 143 -11.08 2.50 12.93
N ARG A 144 -10.60 1.26 12.79
CA ARG A 144 -10.38 0.36 13.92
C ARG A 144 -9.25 0.80 14.88
N PHE A 145 -8.46 1.80 14.49
CA PHE A 145 -7.38 2.35 15.31
C PHE A 145 -7.78 3.60 16.09
N ALA A 146 -8.91 4.22 15.73
CA ALA A 146 -9.50 5.35 16.44
C ALA A 146 -10.14 4.93 17.77
#